data_AF-A0A349K684-F1
#
_entry.id   AF-A0A349K684-F1
#
_cell.length_a   1.000
_cell.length_b   1.000
_cell.length_c   1.000
_cell.angle_alpha   90.00
_cell.angle_beta   90.00
_cell.angle_gamma   90.00
#
_symmetry.space_group_name_H-M   'P 1'
#
loop_
_entity.id
_entity.type
_entity.pdbx_description
1 polymer ?
#
loop_
_entity_poly.entity_id
_entity_poly.type
_entity_poly.pdbx_seq_one_letter_code
_entity_poly.pdbx_strand_id
1 'polypeptide(L)'
;MDFREILKLQFDEYESETERLVNGLTGEERRFMPSEESHHIDFALWHASRAEDILLNLGVREEEQLWIRGGWAEKFGIPAADVGVGYTAQQVKDMPAISLEDLLAYYKAVRAETLECVRTIDPDEMDKRCPFERLHHQLPEVTKGG
;
A
#
# COMPACT_ATOMS: atom_id res chain seq x y z
N MET A 1 13.63 24.05 1.42
CA MET A 1 12.76 22.91 1.12
C MET A 1 13.29 21.74 1.93
N ASP A 2 12.55 21.39 2.99
CA ASP A 2 12.86 20.25 3.87
C ASP A 2 12.50 18.93 3.18
N PHE A 3 13.13 17.81 3.53
CA PHE A 3 12.82 16.51 2.93
C PHE A 3 11.34 16.12 3.15
N ARG A 4 10.76 16.51 4.30
CA ARG A 4 9.34 16.29 4.60
C ARG A 4 8.42 16.98 3.61
N GLU A 5 8.77 18.19 3.18
CA GLU A 5 8.00 18.94 2.18
C GLU A 5 8.06 18.24 0.82
N ILE A 6 9.23 17.73 0.43
CA ILE A 6 9.41 16.97 -0.83
C ILE A 6 8.59 15.68 -0.80
N LEU A 7 8.71 14.90 0.27
CA LEU A 7 7.96 13.66 0.43
C LEU A 7 6.46 13.91 0.44
N LYS A 8 6.00 14.94 1.17
CA LYS A 8 4.59 15.35 1.17
C LYS A 8 4.11 15.67 -0.24
N LEU A 9 4.84 16.49 -1.00
CA LEU A 9 4.46 16.85 -2.36
C LEU A 9 4.33 15.61 -3.26
N GLN A 10 5.26 14.67 -3.18
CA GLN A 10 5.21 13.42 -3.95
C GLN A 10 4.01 12.55 -3.55
N PHE A 11 3.75 12.40 -2.25
CA PHE A 11 2.60 11.65 -1.76
C PHE A 11 1.26 12.31 -2.17
N ASP A 12 1.15 13.63 -2.10
CA ASP A 12 -0.04 14.35 -2.57
C ASP A 12 -0.25 14.13 -4.09
N GLU A 13 0.84 14.20 -4.88
CA GLU A 13 0.80 13.99 -6.34
C GLU A 13 0.36 12.56 -6.69
N TYR A 14 0.95 11.54 -6.05
CA TYR A 14 0.56 10.15 -6.28
C TYR A 14 -0.89 9.86 -5.87
N GLU A 15 -1.39 10.48 -4.79
CA GLU A 15 -2.78 10.36 -4.37
C GLU A 15 -3.72 10.96 -5.43
N SER A 16 -3.46 12.20 -5.84
CA SER A 16 -4.22 12.90 -6.87
C SER A 16 -4.22 12.13 -8.20
N GLU A 17 -3.07 11.63 -8.65
CA GLU A 17 -2.97 10.88 -9.89
C GLU A 17 -3.68 9.52 -9.81
N THR A 18 -3.58 8.82 -8.68
CA THR A 18 -4.33 7.57 -8.44
C THR A 18 -5.82 7.81 -8.59
N GLU A 19 -6.36 8.83 -7.91
CA GLU A 19 -7.78 9.20 -8.04
C GLU A 19 -8.16 9.54 -9.48
N ARG A 20 -7.34 10.35 -10.15
CA ARG A 20 -7.59 10.77 -11.54
C ARG A 20 -7.63 9.59 -12.50
N LEU A 21 -6.73 8.61 -12.33
CA LEU A 21 -6.60 7.44 -13.21
C LEU A 21 -7.74 6.44 -13.05
N VAL A 22 -8.29 6.29 -11.83
CA VAL A 22 -9.40 5.37 -11.58
C VAL A 22 -10.78 6.03 -11.74
N ASN A 23 -10.83 7.36 -11.78
CA ASN A 23 -12.08 8.10 -11.92
C ASN A 23 -12.79 7.78 -13.25
N GLY A 24 -14.07 7.44 -13.16
CA GLY A 24 -14.92 7.14 -14.32
C GLY A 24 -14.77 5.71 -14.86
N LEU A 25 -13.85 4.90 -14.34
CA LEU A 25 -13.73 3.49 -14.75
C LEU A 25 -14.91 2.66 -14.20
N THR A 26 -15.47 1.84 -15.07
CA THR A 26 -16.47 0.84 -14.70
C THR A 26 -15.83 -0.31 -13.91
N GLY A 27 -16.66 -1.10 -13.21
CA GLY A 27 -16.18 -2.31 -12.54
C GLY A 27 -15.55 -3.33 -13.49
N GLU A 28 -16.04 -3.42 -14.74
CA GLU A 28 -15.49 -4.30 -15.76
C GLU A 28 -14.10 -3.82 -16.22
N GLU A 29 -13.93 -2.53 -16.51
CA GLU A 29 -12.63 -1.96 -16.89
C GLU A 29 -11.59 -2.10 -15.78
N ARG A 30 -11.99 -1.88 -14.52
CA ARG A 30 -11.09 -2.07 -13.37
C ARG A 30 -10.67 -3.51 -13.14
N ARG A 31 -11.51 -4.48 -13.54
CA ARG A 31 -11.28 -5.92 -13.37
C ARG A 31 -10.75 -6.59 -14.64
N PHE A 32 -10.58 -5.83 -15.73
CA PHE A 32 -10.01 -6.33 -16.97
C PHE A 32 -8.54 -6.73 -16.79
N MET A 33 -8.18 -7.91 -17.31
CA MET A 33 -6.80 -8.43 -17.32
C MET A 33 -6.32 -8.46 -18.78
N PRO A 34 -5.35 -7.60 -19.17
CA PRO A 34 -4.88 -7.51 -20.56
C PRO A 34 -4.23 -8.79 -21.12
N SER A 35 -3.70 -9.65 -20.25
CA SER A 35 -3.17 -10.97 -20.60
C SER A 35 -3.45 -11.97 -19.48
N GLU A 36 -3.27 -13.27 -19.77
CA GLU A 36 -3.42 -14.36 -18.80
C GLU A 36 -2.43 -14.29 -17.63
N GLU A 37 -1.39 -13.47 -17.73
CA GLU A 37 -0.37 -13.27 -16.68
C GLU A 37 -0.47 -11.88 -16.03
N SER A 38 -1.39 -11.02 -16.48
CA SER A 38 -1.55 -9.66 -15.95
C SER A 38 -2.38 -9.67 -14.67
N HIS A 39 -2.22 -8.65 -13.82
CA HIS A 39 -3.20 -8.32 -12.79
C HIS A 39 -4.18 -7.25 -13.29
N HIS A 40 -5.34 -7.14 -12.63
CA HIS A 40 -6.29 -6.05 -12.88
C HIS A 40 -6.02 -4.84 -11.96
N ILE A 41 -6.70 -3.72 -12.20
CA ILE A 41 -6.48 -2.44 -11.51
C ILE A 41 -6.84 -2.53 -10.03
N ASP A 42 -7.93 -3.21 -9.68
CA ASP A 42 -8.33 -3.35 -8.26
C ASP A 42 -7.26 -4.06 -7.41
N PHE A 43 -6.60 -5.07 -7.97
CA PHE A 43 -5.51 -5.76 -7.30
C PHE A 43 -4.32 -4.83 -7.13
N ALA A 44 -3.95 -4.07 -8.17
CA ALA A 44 -2.83 -3.12 -8.08
C ALA A 44 -3.06 -2.06 -6.99
N LEU A 45 -4.27 -1.48 -6.93
CA LEU A 45 -4.61 -0.47 -5.92
C LEU A 45 -4.61 -1.05 -4.51
N TRP A 46 -5.25 -2.22 -4.31
CA TRP A 46 -5.25 -2.91 -3.02
C TRP A 46 -3.83 -3.31 -2.60
N HIS A 47 -3.06 -3.95 -3.49
CA HIS A 47 -1.73 -4.46 -3.21
C HIS A 47 -0.74 -3.33 -2.89
N ALA A 48 -0.76 -2.23 -3.64
CA ALA A 48 0.05 -1.05 -3.33
C ALA A 48 -0.30 -0.46 -1.96
N SER A 49 -1.60 -0.35 -1.64
CA SER A 49 -2.06 0.13 -0.33
C SER A 49 -1.66 -0.80 0.82
N ARG A 50 -1.67 -2.14 0.59
CA ARG A 50 -1.16 -3.13 1.54
C ARG A 50 0.35 -2.99 1.74
N ALA A 51 1.11 -2.76 0.68
CA ALA A 51 2.55 -2.56 0.77
C ALA A 51 2.89 -1.31 1.58
N GLU A 52 2.21 -0.17 1.32
CA GLU A 52 2.40 1.07 2.08
C GLU A 52 2.05 0.87 3.57
N ASP A 53 0.91 0.23 3.87
CA ASP A 53 0.50 -0.06 5.25
C ASP A 53 1.52 -0.95 5.99
N ILE A 54 2.00 -2.02 5.36
CA ILE A 54 3.01 -2.91 5.95
C ILE A 54 4.31 -2.16 6.20
N LEU A 55 4.83 -1.46 5.19
CA LEU A 55 6.10 -0.76 5.29
C LEU A 55 6.05 0.34 6.34
N LEU A 56 4.93 1.06 6.43
CA LEU A 56 4.74 2.11 7.43
C LEU A 56 4.49 1.53 8.83
N ASN A 57 3.38 0.80 9.01
CA ASN A 57 2.91 0.46 10.34
C ASN A 57 3.77 -0.63 10.98
N LEU A 58 4.06 -1.72 10.27
CA LEU A 58 4.99 -2.73 10.82
C LEU A 58 6.44 -2.26 10.73
N GLY A 59 6.81 -1.60 9.62
CA GLY A 59 8.22 -1.37 9.33
C GLY A 59 8.83 -0.12 9.93
N VAL A 60 8.07 0.96 10.08
CA VAL A 60 8.54 2.23 10.65
C VAL A 60 8.00 2.44 12.06
N ARG A 61 6.71 2.19 12.28
CA ARG A 61 6.05 2.46 13.57
C ARG A 61 6.11 1.29 14.55
N GLU A 62 6.41 0.08 14.08
CA GLU A 62 6.34 -1.15 14.88
C GLU A 62 4.96 -1.39 15.52
N GLU A 63 3.90 -0.97 14.83
CA GLU A 63 2.50 -1.07 15.24
C GLU A 63 1.71 -2.06 14.38
N GLU A 64 0.52 -2.47 14.87
CA GLU A 64 -0.41 -3.27 14.08
C GLU A 64 -0.85 -2.54 12.81
N GLN A 65 -0.87 -3.26 11.69
CA GLN A 65 -1.29 -2.75 10.38
C GLN A 65 -2.70 -2.16 10.42
N LEU A 66 -2.90 -1.04 9.72
CA LEU A 66 -4.22 -0.43 9.59
C LEU A 66 -5.23 -1.41 8.99
N TRP A 67 -4.78 -2.28 8.08
CA TRP A 67 -5.55 -3.40 7.52
C TRP A 67 -6.31 -4.23 8.57
N ILE A 68 -5.69 -4.47 9.72
CA ILE A 68 -6.24 -5.29 10.81
C ILE A 68 -6.98 -4.39 11.80
N ARG A 69 -6.29 -3.41 12.42
CA ARG A 69 -6.88 -2.55 13.46
C ARG A 69 -8.03 -1.67 12.95
N GLY A 70 -8.05 -1.38 11.65
CA GLY A 70 -9.11 -0.63 10.96
C GLY A 70 -10.24 -1.50 10.40
N GLY A 71 -10.20 -2.82 10.58
CA GLY A 71 -11.27 -3.74 10.15
C GLY A 71 -11.37 -3.96 8.64
N TRP A 72 -10.37 -3.56 7.86
CA TRP A 72 -10.41 -3.64 6.40
C TRP A 72 -10.35 -5.09 5.89
N ALA A 73 -9.61 -5.97 6.57
CA ALA A 73 -9.57 -7.39 6.25
C ALA A 73 -10.97 -8.04 6.24
N GLU A 74 -11.74 -7.79 7.29
CA GLU A 74 -13.12 -8.27 7.41
C GLU A 74 -14.02 -7.62 6.35
N LYS A 75 -13.93 -6.29 6.21
CA LYS A 75 -14.73 -5.52 5.24
C LYS A 75 -14.52 -6.00 3.80
N PHE A 76 -13.29 -6.34 3.42
CA PHE A 76 -12.95 -6.75 2.06
C PHE A 76 -13.11 -8.28 1.85
N GLY A 77 -13.33 -9.04 2.92
CA GLY A 77 -13.41 -10.50 2.87
C GLY A 77 -12.08 -11.16 2.46
N ILE A 78 -10.95 -10.50 2.73
CA ILE A 78 -9.60 -10.99 2.42
C ILE A 78 -8.90 -11.35 3.74
N PRO A 79 -8.23 -12.50 3.86
CA PRO A 79 -7.58 -12.90 5.11
C PRO A 79 -6.62 -11.85 5.65
N ALA A 80 -6.59 -11.66 6.97
CA ALA A 80 -5.76 -10.65 7.63
C ALA A 80 -4.25 -10.77 7.31
N ALA A 81 -3.76 -12.00 7.13
CA ALA A 81 -2.36 -12.27 6.79
C ALA A 81 -2.05 -12.10 5.29
N ASP A 82 -3.05 -11.90 4.44
CA ASP A 82 -2.85 -11.82 3.00
C ASP A 82 -2.27 -10.47 2.59
N VAL A 83 -1.32 -10.56 1.67
CA VAL A 83 -0.55 -9.44 1.12
C VAL A 83 -0.48 -9.50 -0.40
N GLY A 84 -1.03 -10.52 -1.06
CA GLY A 84 -1.03 -10.65 -2.52
C GLY A 84 0.31 -11.05 -3.15
N VAL A 85 1.40 -11.12 -2.37
CA VAL A 85 2.74 -11.48 -2.88
C VAL A 85 2.73 -12.92 -3.37
N GLY A 86 3.12 -13.12 -4.63
CA GLY A 86 3.17 -14.44 -5.26
C GLY A 86 1.82 -14.96 -5.73
N TYR A 87 0.79 -14.11 -5.79
CA TYR A 87 -0.48 -14.47 -6.41
C TYR A 87 -0.28 -14.90 -7.87
N THR A 88 -0.92 -16.02 -8.22
CA THR A 88 -1.14 -16.42 -9.62
C THR A 88 -2.22 -15.54 -10.25
N ALA A 89 -2.26 -15.47 -11.58
CA ALA A 89 -3.31 -14.75 -12.29
C ALA A 89 -4.72 -15.22 -11.93
N GLN A 90 -4.90 -16.52 -11.64
CA GLN A 90 -6.18 -17.07 -11.18
C GLN A 90 -6.54 -16.54 -9.78
N GLN A 91 -5.58 -16.47 -8.85
CA GLN A 91 -5.81 -15.88 -7.52
C GLN A 91 -6.13 -14.38 -7.61
N VAL A 92 -5.49 -13.64 -8.52
CA VAL A 92 -5.84 -12.24 -8.80
C VAL A 92 -7.28 -12.16 -9.30
N LYS A 93 -7.66 -12.98 -10.29
CA LYS A 93 -9.02 -13.01 -10.84
C LYS A 93 -10.08 -13.34 -9.80
N ASP A 94 -9.77 -14.23 -8.87
CA ASP A 94 -10.65 -14.70 -7.79
C ASP A 94 -10.69 -13.75 -6.58
N MET A 95 -9.86 -12.69 -6.57
CA MET A 95 -9.90 -11.67 -5.54
C MET A 95 -11.33 -11.10 -5.41
N PRO A 96 -11.85 -10.95 -4.17
CA PRO A 96 -13.17 -10.39 -3.93
C PRO A 96 -13.41 -9.08 -4.70
N ALA A 97 -14.62 -8.92 -5.23
CA ALA A 97 -15.01 -7.68 -5.90
C ALA A 97 -15.28 -6.60 -4.85
N ILE A 98 -14.38 -5.63 -4.76
CA ILE A 98 -14.45 -4.52 -3.82
C ILE A 98 -14.86 -3.25 -4.58
N SER A 99 -15.68 -2.42 -3.94
CA SER A 99 -16.08 -1.15 -4.53
C SER A 99 -14.87 -0.22 -4.69
N LEU A 100 -14.88 0.63 -5.72
CA LEU A 100 -13.82 1.62 -5.90
C LEU A 100 -13.76 2.59 -4.71
N GLU A 101 -14.92 2.94 -4.16
CA GLU A 101 -15.04 3.78 -2.96
C GLU A 101 -14.29 3.17 -1.77
N ASP A 102 -14.47 1.87 -1.53
CA ASP A 102 -13.81 1.18 -0.42
C ASP A 102 -12.30 1.04 -0.64
N LEU A 103 -11.86 0.73 -1.86
CA LEU A 103 -10.44 0.66 -2.20
C LEU A 103 -9.76 2.01 -1.98
N LEU A 104 -10.38 3.10 -2.45
CA LEU A 104 -9.87 4.46 -2.25
C LEU A 104 -9.94 4.89 -0.78
N ALA A 105 -10.97 4.49 -0.05
CA ALA A 105 -11.07 4.79 1.37
C ALA A 105 -9.94 4.13 2.17
N TYR A 106 -9.60 2.87 1.88
CA TYR A 106 -8.46 2.20 2.49
C TYR A 106 -7.14 2.87 2.09
N TYR A 107 -6.93 3.11 0.79
CA TYR A 107 -5.75 3.81 0.28
C TYR A 107 -5.52 5.16 0.99
N LYS A 108 -6.55 6.00 1.09
CA LYS A 108 -6.50 7.30 1.77
C LYS A 108 -6.22 7.19 3.25
N ALA A 109 -6.79 6.18 3.92
CA ALA A 109 -6.57 5.97 5.35
C ALA A 109 -5.09 5.62 5.63
N VAL A 110 -4.49 4.75 4.80
CA VAL A 110 -3.06 4.44 4.87
C VAL A 110 -2.23 5.68 4.54
N ARG A 111 -2.57 6.41 3.47
CA ARG A 111 -1.86 7.62 3.04
C ARG A 111 -1.85 8.72 4.10
N ALA A 112 -2.97 8.91 4.80
CA ALA A 112 -3.06 9.86 5.91
C ALA A 112 -2.08 9.50 7.05
N GLU A 113 -1.97 8.22 7.39
CA GLU A 113 -0.99 7.76 8.37
C GLU A 113 0.45 7.96 7.88
N THR A 114 0.73 7.70 6.60
CA THR A 114 2.05 7.94 5.98
C THR A 114 2.44 9.41 6.08
N LEU A 115 1.54 10.32 5.69
CA LEU A 115 1.78 11.76 5.73
C LEU A 115 1.99 12.26 7.16
N GLU A 116 1.26 11.74 8.14
CA GLU A 116 1.51 12.06 9.55
C GLU A 116 2.89 11.59 10.01
N CYS A 117 3.32 10.38 9.61
CA CYS A 117 4.66 9.89 9.90
C CYS A 117 5.74 10.80 9.29
N VAL A 118 5.60 11.17 8.01
CA VAL A 118 6.53 12.09 7.33
C VAL A 118 6.60 13.42 8.04
N ARG A 119 5.46 13.95 8.53
CA ARG A 119 5.41 15.22 9.24
C ARG A 119 6.19 15.20 10.56
N THR A 120 6.24 14.06 11.25
CA THR A 120 6.77 13.95 12.62
C THR A 120 8.11 13.24 12.74
N ILE A 121 8.55 12.48 11.73
CA ILE A 121 9.78 11.68 11.80
C ILE A 121 10.99 12.57 12.10
N ASP A 122 11.86 12.16 13.02
CA ASP A 122 13.10 12.87 13.32
C ASP A 122 14.13 12.60 12.19
N PRO A 123 14.84 13.60 11.65
CA PRO A 123 15.82 13.34 10.59
C PRO A 123 16.89 12.33 11.01
N ASP A 124 17.27 12.31 12.30
CA ASP A 124 18.27 11.39 12.84
C ASP A 124 17.76 9.93 12.85
N GLU A 125 16.45 9.70 12.79
CA GLU A 125 15.88 8.35 12.66
C GLU A 125 16.08 7.78 11.25
N MET A 126 16.17 8.62 10.21
CA MET A 126 16.44 8.17 8.85
C MET A 126 17.85 7.60 8.67
N ASP A 127 18.75 7.90 9.62
CA ASP A 127 20.08 7.34 9.64
C ASP A 127 20.18 5.97 10.31
N LYS A 128 19.17 5.60 11.08
CA LYS A 128 19.10 4.32 11.79
C LYS A 128 18.66 3.20 10.85
N ARG A 129 19.03 1.98 11.22
CA ARG A 129 18.54 0.77 10.55
C ARG A 129 17.02 0.67 10.78
N CYS A 130 16.28 0.41 9.70
CA CYS A 130 14.85 0.11 9.80
C CYS A 130 14.66 -1.13 10.71
N PRO A 131 13.73 -1.13 11.66
CA PRO A 131 13.50 -2.29 12.52
C PRO A 131 12.88 -3.49 11.77
N PHE A 132 12.47 -3.32 10.51
CA PHE A 132 11.78 -4.34 9.75
C PHE A 132 12.70 -5.44 9.19
N GLU A 133 13.05 -6.43 10.02
CA GLU A 133 13.94 -7.54 9.66
C GLU A 133 13.56 -8.26 8.35
N ARG A 134 12.27 -8.45 8.10
CA ARG A 134 11.81 -9.12 6.87
C ARG A 134 12.21 -8.35 5.61
N LEU A 135 12.17 -7.02 5.66
CA LEU A 135 12.55 -6.17 4.53
C LEU A 135 14.05 -6.30 4.23
N HIS A 136 14.89 -6.42 5.24
CA HIS A 136 16.32 -6.66 5.08
C HIS A 136 16.62 -8.00 4.38
N HIS A 137 15.89 -9.05 4.73
CA HIS A 137 16.02 -10.33 4.04
C HIS A 137 15.53 -10.30 2.58
N GLN A 138 14.50 -9.49 2.29
CA GLN A 138 13.93 -9.38 0.96
C GLN A 138 14.76 -8.46 0.04
N LEU A 139 15.34 -7.40 0.58
CA LEU A 139 16.07 -6.36 -0.14
C LEU A 139 17.43 -6.05 0.54
N PRO A 140 18.36 -7.02 0.56
CA PRO A 140 19.62 -6.89 1.29
C PRO A 140 20.54 -5.78 0.74
N GLU A 141 20.47 -5.48 -0.55
CA GLU A 141 21.30 -4.44 -1.19
C GLU A 141 20.70 -3.02 -1.11
N VAL A 142 19.42 -2.91 -0.77
CA VAL A 142 18.68 -1.63 -0.75
C VAL A 142 18.60 -1.04 0.65
N THR A 143 18.53 -1.91 1.66
CA THR A 143 18.34 -1.50 3.06
C THR A 143 19.69 -1.38 3.77
N LYS A 144 19.82 -0.46 4.74
CA LYS A 144 20.98 -0.38 5.64
C LYS A 144 21.02 -1.63 6.52
N GLY A 145 21.56 -2.74 6.03
CA GLY A 145 21.38 -4.05 6.67
C GLY A 145 22.21 -5.19 6.09
N GLY A 146 23.47 -4.93 5.73
CA GLY A 146 24.51 -5.91 5.46
C GLY A 146 25.84 -5.45 6.08
#